data_AF-A0A967YH55-F1
#
_entry.id   AF-A0A967YH55-F1
#
_cell.length_a   1.000
_cell.length_b   1.000
_cell.length_c   1.000
_cell.angle_alpha   90.00
_cell.angle_beta   90.00
_cell.angle_gamma   90.00
#
_symmetry.space_group_name_H-M   'P 1'
#
loop_
_entity.id
_entity.type
_entity.pdbx_description
1 polymer ?
#
loop_
_entity_poly.entity_id
_entity_poly.type
_entity_poly.pdbx_seq_one_letter_code
_entity_poly.pdbx_strand_id
1 'polypeptide(L)' 'YVMTPEFGAASQLEKIDMLDFADLVAINKFDRKGAEDALRDVRKQMQRNREAFTESSDSMPA' A
#
# COMPACT_ATOMS: atom_id res chain seq x y z
N TYR A 1 -6.55 7.08 -2.54
CA TYR A 1 -5.89 6.73 -3.81
C TYR A 1 -6.33 5.33 -4.24
N VAL A 2 -6.54 5.07 -5.52
CA VAL A 2 -6.97 3.75 -6.02
C VAL A 2 -5.90 3.18 -6.94
N MET A 3 -5.53 1.91 -6.76
CA MET A 3 -4.55 1.22 -7.59
C MET A 3 -4.94 -0.24 -7.85
N THR A 4 -4.19 -0.95 -8.67
CA THR A 4 -4.32 -2.40 -8.90
C THR A 4 -3.17 -3.16 -8.23
N PRO A 5 -3.30 -4.48 -7.97
CA PRO A 5 -2.23 -5.31 -7.42
C PRO A 5 -0.96 -5.33 -8.27
N GLU A 6 -1.06 -5.00 -9.56
CA GLU A 6 0.06 -5.03 -10.50
C GLU A 6 0.85 -3.72 -10.49
N PHE A 7 1.81 -3.60 -9.57
CA PHE A 7 2.75 -2.47 -9.52
C PHE A 7 4.22 -2.90 -9.71
N GLY A 8 4.47 -4.18 -10.00
CA GLY A 8 5.81 -4.73 -10.15
C GLY A 8 6.46 -5.05 -8.81
N ALA A 9 7.73 -4.67 -8.64
CA ALA A 9 8.43 -4.87 -7.37
C ALA A 9 7.90 -3.92 -6.28
N ALA A 10 7.96 -4.34 -5.01
CA ALA A 10 7.53 -3.52 -3.87
C ALA A 10 8.23 -2.14 -3.80
N SER A 11 9.47 -2.02 -4.30
CA SER A 11 10.19 -0.74 -4.36
C SER A 11 9.60 0.28 -5.34
N GLN A 12 8.65 -0.11 -6.20
CA GLN A 12 7.92 0.86 -7.03
C GLN A 12 6.94 1.69 -6.21
N LEU A 13 6.49 1.20 -5.05
CA LEU A 13 5.58 1.94 -4.17
C LEU A 13 6.24 3.21 -3.61
N GLU A 14 7.54 3.17 -3.36
CA GLU A 14 8.35 4.33 -2.91
C GLU A 14 8.39 5.47 -3.93
N LYS A 15 7.99 5.22 -5.19
CA LYS A 15 7.96 6.21 -6.27
C LYS A 15 6.56 6.78 -6.51
N ILE A 16 5.56 6.32 -5.76
CA ILE A 16 4.18 6.78 -5.89
C ILE A 16 3.97 7.90 -4.86
N ASP A 17 4.20 9.14 -5.27
CA ASP A 17 4.04 10.33 -4.40
C ASP A 17 2.65 10.38 -3.75
N MET A 18 1.61 9.89 -4.44
CA MET A 18 0.24 9.85 -3.89
C MET A 18 0.09 8.98 -2.63
N LEU A 19 1.01 8.05 -2.35
CA LEU A 19 0.99 7.25 -1.12
C LEU A 19 1.40 8.07 0.11
N ASP A 20 2.11 9.19 -0.05
CA ASP A 20 2.48 10.07 1.07
C ASP A 20 1.29 10.93 1.54
N PHE A 21 0.38 11.27 0.62
CA PHE A 21 -0.73 12.20 0.90
C PHE A 21 -2.09 11.51 1.06
N ALA A 22 -2.20 10.22 0.75
CA ALA A 22 -3.47 9.52 0.80
C ALA A 22 -3.91 9.20 2.23
N ASP A 23 -5.09 9.68 2.61
CA ASP A 23 -5.76 9.27 3.85
C ASP A 23 -6.13 7.77 3.84
N LEU A 24 -6.50 7.26 2.66
CA LEU A 24 -6.92 5.88 2.40
C LEU A 24 -6.42 5.44 1.02
N VAL A 25 -5.92 4.21 0.92
CA VAL A 25 -5.64 3.53 -0.35
C VAL A 25 -6.66 2.42 -0.57
N ALA A 26 -7.05 2.19 -1.82
CA ALA A 26 -7.91 1.07 -2.18
C ALA A 26 -7.28 0.28 -3.33
N ILE A 27 -7.11 -1.03 -3.14
CA ILE A 27 -6.60 -1.94 -4.15
C ILE A 27 -7.78 -2.56 -4.90
N ASN A 28 -8.05 -2.04 -6.09
CA ASN A 28 -9.11 -2.52 -6.98
C ASN A 28 -8.66 -3.78 -7.74
N LYS A 29 -9.62 -4.56 -8.27
CA LYS A 29 -9.37 -5.86 -8.93
C LYS A 29 -8.69 -6.85 -7.98
N PHE A 30 -9.20 -6.93 -6.74
CA PHE A 30 -8.65 -7.77 -5.68
C PHE A 30 -8.81 -9.28 -5.94
N ASP A 31 -9.61 -9.64 -6.94
CA ASP A 31 -9.73 -11.01 -7.48
C ASP A 31 -8.45 -11.50 -8.18
N ARG A 32 -7.53 -10.59 -8.52
CA ARG A 32 -6.28 -10.94 -9.21
C ARG A 32 -5.27 -11.60 -8.28
N LYS A 33 -4.49 -12.52 -8.84
CA LYS A 33 -3.40 -13.19 -8.12
C LYS A 33 -2.42 -12.15 -7.56
N GLY A 34 -2.06 -12.31 -6.28
CA GLY A 34 -1.12 -11.43 -5.58
C GLY A 34 -1.77 -10.19 -4.95
N ALA A 35 -3.09 -10.07 -4.95
CA ALA A 35 -3.79 -8.95 -4.31
C ALA A 35 -3.53 -8.85 -2.79
N GLU A 36 -3.42 -9.99 -2.09
CA GLU A 36 -3.09 -10.01 -0.66
C GLU A 36 -1.64 -9.57 -0.39
N ASP A 37 -0.69 -9.99 -1.22
CA ASP A 37 0.70 -9.52 -1.12
C ASP A 37 0.80 -8.03 -1.42
N ALA A 38 0.09 -7.56 -2.45
CA ALA A 38 -0.04 -6.15 -2.79
C ALA A 38 -0.58 -5.32 -1.61
N LEU A 39 -1.62 -5.83 -0.93
CA LEU A 39 -2.17 -5.21 0.28
C LEU A 39 -1.14 -5.07 1.38
N ARG A 40 -0.41 -6.15 1.69
CA ARG A 40 0.64 -6.15 2.71
C ARG A 40 1.74 -5.13 2.38
N ASP A 41 2.16 -5.08 1.12
CA ASP A 41 3.26 -4.21 0.69
C ASP A 41 2.85 -2.73 0.70
N VAL A 42 1.61 -2.42 0.27
CA VAL A 42 1.02 -1.07 0.37
C VAL A 42 0.88 -0.64 1.82
N ARG A 43 0.38 -1.50 2.70
CA ARG A 43 0.28 -1.23 4.14
C ARG A 43 1.63 -0.91 4.77
N LYS A 44 2.66 -1.70 4.47
CA LYS A 44 4.03 -1.42 4.93
C LYS A 44 4.57 -0.10 4.40
N GLN A 45 4.26 0.24 3.14
CA GLN A 45 4.68 1.54 2.60
C GLN A 45 3.94 2.70 3.28
N MET A 46 2.63 2.60 3.48
CA MET A 46 1.86 3.63 4.19
C MET A 46 2.36 3.82 5.64
N GLN A 47 2.71 2.73 6.30
CA GLN A 47 3.32 2.79 7.63
C GLN A 47 4.62 3.58 7.63
N ARG A 48 5.51 3.32 6.65
CA ARG A 48 6.76 4.06 6.49
C ARG A 48 6.51 5.54 6.20
N ASN A 49 5.60 5.84 5.27
CA ASN A 49 5.27 7.22 4.87
C ASN A 49 4.70 8.04 6.03
N ARG A 50 3.99 7.39 6.97
CA ARG A 50 3.43 8.02 8.18
C ARG A 50 4.38 7.98 9.39
N GLU A 51 5.59 7.42 9.23
CA GLU A 51 6.54 7.18 10.32
C GLU A 51 5.96 6.36 11.51
N ALA A 52 4.90 5.58 11.25
CA ALA A 52 4.12 4.87 12.27
C ALA A 52 4.73 3.51 12.65
N PHE A 53 6.04 3.47 12.92
CA PHE A 53 6.79 2.23 13.15
C PHE A 53 6.37 1.43 14.40
N THR A 54 5.67 2.07 15.33
CA THR A 54 5.14 1.45 16.55
C THR A 54 3.75 0.84 16.36
N GLU A 55 3.06 1.15 15.27
CA GLU A 55 1.77 0.58 14.93
C GLU A 55 1.92 -0.70 14.11
N SER A 56 0.88 -1.53 14.06
CA SER A 56 0.88 -2.68 13.15
C SER A 56 0.69 -2.20 11.71
N SER A 57 1.35 -2.79 10.72
CA SER A 57 1.04 -2.51 9.31
C SER A 57 -0.43 -2.81 8.99
N ASP A 58 -1.06 -3.76 9.71
CA ASP A 58 -2.46 -4.11 9.49
C ASP A 58 -3.46 -3.03 9.94
N SER A 59 -3.02 -2.03 10.73
CA SER A 59 -3.85 -0.87 11.05
C SER A 59 -3.80 0.23 9.98
N MET A 60 -2.91 0.09 8.97
CA MET A 60 -2.81 1.09 7.92
C MET A 60 -4.04 1.05 7.00
N PRO A 61 -4.58 2.21 6.58
CA PRO A 61 -5.80 2.29 5.81
C PRO A 61 -5.54 1.97 4.32
N ALA A 62 -5.50 0.67 4.02
CA ALA A 62 -5.39 0.08 2.70
C ALA A 62 -6.20 -1.22 2.57
#